data_AF-A0A6P6X170-F1
#
_entry.id   AF-A0A6P6X170-F1
#
_cell.length_a   1.000
_cell.length_b   1.000
_cell.length_c   1.000
_cell.angle_alpha   90.00
_cell.angle_beta   90.00
_cell.angle_gamma   90.00
#
_symmetry.space_group_name_H-M   'P 1'
#
loop_
_entity.id
_entity.type
_entity.pdbx_description
1 polymer ?
#
loop_
_entity_poly.entity_id
_entity_poly.type
_entity_poly.pdbx_seq_one_letter_code
_entity_poly.pdbx_strand_id
1 'polypeptide(L)'
;MANLDGNDEPAWLERVRSEGAVPLCDPDNCSNGWASPLGDSFKVRGPDYFTTRVKVPAGEYLLKPLGFDWVKGPTKLSELLNNPNHRVRKVLQEEFPAGGEPFVWAFNLQVPSKENFSAIAYFVSMSSFPEGSLVDQFLKGDNNFRISRLKMIANIVKGPWIVKKAVGEQAICIIGRALSCKYSQGDNFIEVDIDIASSMVANAIVHLAFGYITTLTVDLAFLIESQTESELPERILGAFRFSELNPASARPIEMLSYGSLGMQSSLSMRLWKSIGSFILPGTQENSSGSGSGSLHTNGIIDDQTKEDKESSSDSGSSHVNEKSKEETSKCTQENSSDSGSLHAKGIIDDETKEDTESSSDSGSSRVNEKSKADTIK
;
A
#
# COMPACT_ATOMS: atom_id res chain seq x y z
N MET A 1 38.94 -9.65 -16.40
CA MET A 1 37.62 -10.31 -16.42
C MET A 1 37.80 -11.68 -15.81
N ALA A 2 36.92 -12.07 -14.89
CA ALA A 2 36.85 -13.42 -14.34
C ALA A 2 35.38 -13.83 -14.36
N ASN A 3 35.07 -15.00 -14.92
CA ASN A 3 33.73 -15.57 -14.81
C ASN A 3 33.49 -15.97 -13.35
N LEU A 4 32.29 -15.71 -12.84
CA LEU A 4 31.81 -16.21 -11.55
C LEU A 4 30.82 -17.36 -11.76
N ASP A 5 31.18 -18.29 -12.64
CA ASP A 5 30.52 -19.60 -12.77
C ASP A 5 31.01 -20.52 -11.62
N GLY A 6 30.62 -20.18 -10.39
CA GLY A 6 31.08 -20.85 -9.16
C GLY A 6 30.06 -20.74 -8.03
N ASN A 7 29.63 -21.89 -7.50
CA ASN A 7 28.44 -22.04 -6.64
C ASN A 7 28.68 -21.73 -5.14
N ASP A 8 29.52 -20.74 -4.83
CA ASP A 8 29.81 -20.32 -3.45
C ASP A 8 29.16 -18.96 -3.15
N GLU A 9 27.82 -18.93 -3.09
CA GLU A 9 27.09 -17.77 -2.55
C GLU A 9 27.25 -17.73 -1.01
N PRO A 10 27.65 -16.60 -0.39
CA PRO A 10 27.91 -16.51 1.05
C PRO A 10 26.79 -17.08 1.93
N ALA A 11 27.14 -18.01 2.83
CA ALA A 11 26.17 -18.81 3.59
C ALA A 11 25.17 -17.99 4.43
N TRP A 12 25.54 -16.77 4.84
CA TRP A 12 24.63 -15.87 5.53
C TRP A 12 23.46 -15.39 4.66
N LEU A 13 23.59 -15.33 3.32
CA LEU A 13 22.50 -15.02 2.40
C LEU A 13 21.44 -16.11 2.43
N GLU A 14 21.85 -17.37 2.32
CA GLU A 14 20.97 -18.53 2.46
C GLU A 14 20.34 -18.60 3.85
N ARG A 15 21.05 -18.19 4.90
CA ARG A 15 20.48 -18.01 6.24
C ARG A 15 19.39 -16.93 6.28
N VAL A 16 19.61 -15.75 5.68
CA VAL A 16 18.59 -14.69 5.62
C VAL A 16 17.38 -15.11 4.77
N ARG A 17 17.57 -15.93 3.73
CA ARG A 17 16.48 -16.48 2.91
C ARG A 17 15.67 -17.54 3.67
N SER A 18 16.36 -18.52 4.27
CA SER A 18 15.72 -19.65 4.98
C SER A 18 15.11 -19.30 6.34
N GLU A 19 15.62 -18.28 7.04
CA GLU A 19 14.96 -17.72 8.23
C GLU A 19 13.69 -16.91 7.88
N GLY A 20 13.46 -16.56 6.61
CA GLY A 20 12.30 -15.78 6.15
C GLY A 20 10.96 -16.50 6.29
N ALA A 21 9.86 -15.75 6.30
CA ALA A 21 8.50 -16.28 6.43
C ALA A 21 8.00 -17.06 5.20
N VAL A 22 8.54 -16.75 4.02
CA VAL A 22 8.12 -17.29 2.72
C VAL A 22 9.33 -17.97 2.05
N PRO A 23 9.19 -19.19 1.51
CA PRO A 23 10.30 -19.87 0.84
C PRO A 23 10.68 -19.17 -0.46
N LEU A 24 11.99 -19.10 -0.73
CA LEU A 24 12.50 -18.81 -2.07
C LEU A 24 12.19 -20.00 -2.98
N CYS A 25 11.75 -19.73 -4.20
CA CYS A 25 11.38 -20.72 -5.21
C CYS A 25 11.95 -20.35 -6.59
N ASP A 26 11.95 -21.32 -7.48
CA ASP A 26 12.19 -21.10 -8.91
C ASP A 26 11.12 -20.16 -9.50
N PRO A 27 11.47 -19.15 -10.32
CA PRO A 27 10.50 -18.17 -10.83
C PRO A 27 9.33 -18.77 -11.62
N ASP A 28 9.55 -19.87 -12.35
CA ASP A 28 8.56 -20.50 -13.22
C ASP A 28 7.77 -21.61 -12.48
N ASN A 29 8.29 -22.10 -11.35
CA ASN A 29 7.64 -23.11 -10.50
C ASN A 29 7.50 -22.66 -9.03
N CYS A 30 6.93 -21.47 -8.81
CA CYS A 30 6.70 -20.87 -7.48
C CYS A 30 5.21 -20.92 -7.08
N SER A 31 4.91 -21.54 -5.92
CA SER A 31 3.58 -21.61 -5.29
C SER A 31 3.70 -21.43 -3.76
N ASN A 32 2.88 -20.56 -3.16
CA ASN A 32 2.99 -20.06 -1.78
C ASN A 32 4.45 -19.68 -1.43
N GLY A 33 5.08 -18.93 -2.33
CA GLY A 33 6.52 -18.66 -2.33
C GLY A 33 6.86 -17.28 -2.88
N TRP A 34 8.15 -16.93 -2.86
CA TRP A 34 8.69 -15.78 -3.56
C TRP A 34 9.84 -16.19 -4.49
N ALA A 35 10.14 -15.35 -5.48
CA ALA A 35 11.23 -15.54 -6.41
C ALA A 35 11.79 -14.19 -6.89
N SER A 36 12.87 -14.21 -7.68
CA SER A 36 13.28 -13.04 -8.44
C SER A 36 12.83 -13.18 -9.90
N PRO A 37 11.98 -12.27 -10.43
CA PRO A 37 11.62 -12.28 -11.84
C PRO A 37 12.80 -11.82 -12.69
N LEU A 38 12.79 -12.13 -13.99
CA LEU A 38 13.79 -11.63 -14.94
C LEU A 38 13.60 -10.13 -15.18
N GLY A 39 14.68 -9.34 -15.14
CA GLY A 39 14.61 -7.88 -15.29
C GLY A 39 14.03 -7.40 -16.62
N ASP A 40 14.25 -8.17 -17.69
CA ASP A 40 13.74 -7.86 -19.04
C ASP A 40 12.21 -7.97 -19.19
N SER A 41 11.54 -8.56 -18.19
CA SER A 41 10.07 -8.53 -18.06
C SER A 41 9.53 -7.12 -17.79
N PHE A 42 10.36 -6.22 -17.25
CA PHE A 42 10.04 -4.82 -17.03
C PHE A 42 10.58 -3.93 -18.17
N LYS A 43 9.91 -2.81 -18.42
CA LYS A 43 10.34 -1.79 -19.39
C LYS A 43 10.65 -0.46 -18.69
N VAL A 44 11.83 0.08 -18.96
CA VAL A 44 12.40 1.29 -18.31
C VAL A 44 12.85 2.30 -19.35
N ARG A 45 13.09 3.55 -18.96
CA ARG A 45 13.55 4.61 -19.87
C ARG A 45 14.91 4.26 -20.49
N GLY A 46 14.97 4.09 -21.81
CA GLY A 46 16.21 3.79 -22.55
C GLY A 46 17.21 4.97 -22.57
N PRO A 47 18.43 4.77 -23.12
CA PRO A 47 19.50 5.78 -23.09
C PRO A 47 19.07 7.15 -23.63
N ASP A 48 18.31 7.14 -24.73
CA ASP A 48 17.84 8.36 -25.42
C ASP A 48 16.35 8.67 -25.12
N TYR A 49 15.83 8.30 -23.95
CA TYR A 49 14.38 8.36 -23.68
C TYR A 49 13.75 9.76 -23.85
N PHE A 50 14.46 10.84 -23.47
CA PHE A 50 13.85 12.18 -23.53
C PHE A 50 13.60 12.67 -24.95
N THR A 51 14.38 12.19 -25.93
CA THR A 51 14.21 12.48 -27.36
C THR A 51 13.36 11.43 -28.08
N THR A 52 13.56 10.14 -27.77
CA THR A 52 12.93 9.01 -28.49
C THR A 52 11.62 8.49 -27.88
N ARG A 53 11.42 8.71 -26.56
CA ARG A 53 10.38 8.07 -25.73
C ARG A 53 10.38 6.54 -25.70
N VAL A 54 11.42 5.88 -26.21
CA VAL A 54 11.52 4.41 -26.26
C VAL A 54 11.87 3.81 -24.90
N LYS A 55 11.01 2.92 -24.40
CA LYS A 55 11.25 2.13 -23.18
C LYS A 55 11.90 0.78 -23.58
N VAL A 56 12.95 0.37 -22.88
CA VAL A 56 13.79 -0.81 -23.18
C VAL A 56 13.65 -1.90 -22.11
N PRO A 57 14.02 -3.18 -22.37
CA PRO A 57 14.19 -4.17 -21.31
C PRO A 57 15.17 -3.68 -20.23
N ALA A 58 14.89 -3.96 -18.95
CA ALA A 58 15.64 -3.35 -17.86
C ALA A 58 17.00 -3.99 -17.54
N GLY A 59 17.29 -5.20 -18.03
CA GLY A 59 18.51 -5.93 -17.72
C GLY A 59 18.68 -6.21 -16.22
N GLU A 60 19.92 -6.22 -15.74
CA GLU A 60 20.26 -6.55 -14.35
C GLU A 60 19.81 -5.47 -13.35
N TYR A 61 19.38 -5.92 -12.17
CA TYR A 61 19.10 -5.06 -11.01
C TYR A 61 20.37 -4.46 -10.41
N LEU A 62 20.23 -3.33 -9.71
CA LEU A 62 21.33 -2.70 -8.95
C LEU A 62 21.60 -3.40 -7.62
N LEU A 63 20.59 -4.06 -7.03
CA LEU A 63 20.64 -4.75 -5.75
C LEU A 63 20.23 -6.21 -5.94
N LYS A 64 20.90 -7.12 -5.22
CA LYS A 64 20.52 -8.55 -5.20
C LYS A 64 19.33 -8.77 -4.26
N PRO A 65 18.33 -9.60 -4.62
CA PRO A 65 17.29 -10.02 -3.67
C PRO A 65 17.90 -10.80 -2.50
N LEU A 66 17.55 -10.36 -1.28
CA LEU A 66 18.06 -10.89 -0.02
C LEU A 66 17.01 -11.76 0.71
N GLY A 67 15.73 -11.40 0.60
CA GLY A 67 14.65 -12.16 1.24
C GLY A 67 13.28 -11.53 1.05
N PHE A 68 12.24 -12.27 1.41
CA PHE A 68 10.87 -11.76 1.48
C PHE A 68 10.18 -12.27 2.76
N ASP A 69 9.53 -11.36 3.48
CA ASP A 69 8.69 -11.69 4.63
C ASP A 69 7.22 -11.35 4.37
N TRP A 70 6.36 -12.30 4.74
CA TRP A 70 4.92 -12.13 4.87
C TRP A 70 4.58 -12.23 6.35
N VAL A 71 4.23 -11.11 6.96
CA VAL A 71 3.98 -10.99 8.40
C VAL A 71 2.67 -10.27 8.67
N LYS A 72 2.14 -10.42 9.88
CA LYS A 72 0.96 -9.70 10.33
C LYS A 72 1.01 -9.28 11.80
N GLY A 73 0.29 -8.22 12.13
CA GLY A 73 0.22 -7.66 13.49
C GLY A 73 -1.10 -6.95 13.81
N PRO A 74 -1.31 -6.59 15.09
CA PRO A 74 -2.47 -5.82 15.53
C PRO A 74 -2.44 -4.36 15.05
N THR A 75 -1.25 -3.84 14.73
CA THR A 75 -0.99 -2.49 14.20
C THR A 75 -0.18 -2.59 12.91
N LYS A 76 -0.09 -1.49 12.15
CA LYS A 76 0.91 -1.39 11.06
C LYS A 76 2.31 -1.61 11.65
N LEU A 77 3.16 -2.25 10.86
CA LEU A 77 4.56 -2.53 11.19
C LEU A 77 5.42 -1.52 10.42
N SER A 78 6.38 -0.89 11.10
CA SER A 78 7.24 0.16 10.54
C SER A 78 8.59 0.16 11.23
N GLU A 79 9.63 0.62 10.54
CA GLU A 79 11.00 0.73 11.06
C GLU A 79 11.60 -0.60 11.56
N LEU A 80 11.29 -1.70 10.87
CA LEU A 80 11.72 -3.05 11.22
C LEU A 80 13.25 -3.17 11.35
N LEU A 81 14.02 -2.50 10.49
CA LEU A 81 15.49 -2.51 10.50
C LEU A 81 16.10 -1.62 11.60
N ASN A 82 15.34 -0.70 12.20
CA ASN A 82 15.80 0.04 13.39
C ASN A 82 15.88 -0.87 14.64
N ASN A 83 15.16 -2.01 14.65
CA ASN A 83 15.26 -3.00 15.71
C ASN A 83 16.48 -3.92 15.48
N PRO A 84 17.53 -3.93 16.34
CA PRO A 84 18.68 -4.81 16.17
C PRO A 84 18.34 -6.30 16.27
N ASN A 85 17.24 -6.65 16.96
CA ASN A 85 16.75 -8.03 17.06
C ASN A 85 15.96 -8.49 15.82
N HIS A 86 15.75 -7.62 14.83
CA HIS A 86 15.14 -8.01 13.56
C HIS A 86 16.05 -9.03 12.84
N ARG A 87 15.47 -10.13 12.34
CA ARG A 87 16.25 -11.28 11.83
C ARG A 87 17.34 -10.90 10.82
N VAL A 88 17.05 -9.98 9.88
CA VAL A 88 18.05 -9.51 8.88
C VAL A 88 19.20 -8.74 9.54
N ARG A 89 18.89 -7.88 10.53
CA ARG A 89 19.90 -7.12 11.29
C ARG A 89 20.75 -8.07 12.13
N LYS A 90 20.11 -9.05 12.79
CA LYS A 90 20.77 -10.06 13.61
C LYS A 90 21.76 -10.91 12.82
N VAL A 91 21.37 -11.46 11.66
CA VAL A 91 22.29 -12.27 10.82
C VAL A 91 23.49 -11.43 10.37
N LEU A 92 23.27 -10.17 9.96
CA LEU A 92 24.38 -9.28 9.57
C LEU A 92 25.30 -8.93 10.75
N GLN A 93 24.75 -8.69 11.94
CA GLN A 93 25.56 -8.40 13.14
C GLN A 93 26.37 -9.61 13.61
N GLU A 94 25.86 -10.84 13.42
CA GLU A 94 26.55 -12.08 13.74
C GLU A 94 27.65 -12.43 12.71
N GLU A 95 27.45 -12.12 11.43
CA GLU A 95 28.40 -12.38 10.33
C GLU A 95 29.50 -11.31 10.23
N PHE A 96 29.16 -10.03 10.47
CA PHE A 96 30.05 -8.87 10.30
C PHE A 96 30.34 -8.13 11.62
N PRO A 97 30.80 -8.80 12.70
CA PRO A 97 30.96 -8.18 14.03
C PRO A 97 32.11 -7.15 14.11
N ALA A 98 32.95 -7.06 13.08
CA ALA A 98 34.01 -6.07 12.93
C ALA A 98 33.62 -4.87 12.03
N GLY A 99 32.37 -4.82 11.57
CA GLY A 99 31.90 -3.91 10.53
C GLY A 99 32.29 -4.37 9.12
N GLY A 100 31.91 -3.58 8.12
CA GLY A 100 32.03 -3.95 6.70
C GLY A 100 30.82 -4.74 6.19
N GLU A 101 29.71 -4.65 6.93
CA GLU A 101 28.42 -5.21 6.57
C GLU A 101 27.85 -4.57 5.27
N PRO A 102 27.18 -5.35 4.42
CA PRO A 102 26.63 -4.85 3.16
C PRO A 102 25.41 -3.94 3.39
N PHE A 103 25.09 -3.14 2.37
CA PHE A 103 23.98 -2.19 2.44
C PHE A 103 22.64 -2.87 2.14
N VAL A 104 21.69 -2.81 3.07
CA VAL A 104 20.34 -3.40 2.93
C VAL A 104 19.31 -2.36 2.50
N TRP A 105 18.46 -2.72 1.53
CA TRP A 105 17.29 -1.95 1.17
C TRP A 105 16.03 -2.77 1.46
N ALA A 106 15.12 -2.24 2.27
CA ALA A 106 13.82 -2.86 2.54
C ALA A 106 12.67 -2.03 1.94
N PHE A 107 11.70 -2.70 1.35
CA PHE A 107 10.42 -2.12 0.94
C PHE A 107 9.30 -2.86 1.65
N ASN A 108 8.65 -2.19 2.60
CA ASN A 108 7.57 -2.73 3.43
C ASN A 108 6.22 -2.24 2.89
N LEU A 109 5.54 -3.09 2.13
CA LEU A 109 4.18 -2.84 1.66
C LEU A 109 3.20 -3.14 2.79
N GLN A 110 2.81 -2.10 3.52
CA GLN A 110 1.84 -2.18 4.60
C GLN A 110 0.43 -2.30 4.01
N VAL A 111 -0.29 -3.36 4.34
CA VAL A 111 -1.68 -3.61 3.91
C VAL A 111 -2.59 -3.66 5.14
N PRO A 112 -3.15 -2.52 5.57
CA PRO A 112 -4.02 -2.45 6.73
C PRO A 112 -5.36 -3.13 6.46
N SER A 113 -5.70 -4.13 7.28
CA SER A 113 -7.01 -4.78 7.29
C SER A 113 -7.44 -5.03 8.74
N LYS A 114 -8.36 -5.99 8.99
CA LYS A 114 -8.67 -6.46 10.36
C LYS A 114 -7.43 -7.02 11.08
N GLU A 115 -6.53 -7.65 10.33
CA GLU A 115 -5.15 -7.90 10.75
C GLU A 115 -4.27 -7.04 9.81
N ASN A 116 -3.29 -6.31 10.34
CA ASN A 116 -2.41 -5.50 9.48
C ASN A 116 -1.34 -6.44 8.90
N PHE A 117 -1.32 -6.61 7.58
CA PHE A 117 -0.30 -7.39 6.90
C PHE A 117 0.85 -6.49 6.44
N SER A 118 2.05 -7.05 6.39
CA SER A 118 3.21 -6.44 5.74
C SER A 118 3.87 -7.46 4.82
N ALA A 119 4.04 -7.07 3.56
CA ALA A 119 4.88 -7.75 2.59
C ALA A 119 6.20 -6.98 2.49
N ILE A 120 7.27 -7.51 3.10
CA ILE A 120 8.57 -6.84 3.14
C ILE A 120 9.56 -7.55 2.20
N ALA A 121 9.96 -6.85 1.14
CA ALA A 121 11.02 -7.30 0.25
C ALA A 121 12.36 -6.68 0.67
N TYR A 122 13.37 -7.52 0.89
CA TYR A 122 14.73 -7.12 1.23
C TYR A 122 15.65 -7.34 0.05
N PHE A 123 16.52 -6.35 -0.20
CA PHE A 123 17.55 -6.36 -1.21
C PHE A 123 18.90 -5.96 -0.59
N VAL A 124 20.01 -6.27 -1.26
CA VAL A 124 21.36 -6.01 -0.74
C VAL A 124 22.33 -5.57 -1.82
N SER A 125 23.23 -4.63 -1.47
CA SER A 125 24.44 -4.32 -2.22
C SER A 125 25.69 -4.73 -1.42
N MET A 126 26.56 -5.53 -2.05
CA MET A 126 27.86 -5.92 -1.50
C MET A 126 28.95 -4.85 -1.70
N SER A 127 28.67 -3.85 -2.53
CA SER A 127 29.57 -2.74 -2.85
C SER A 127 28.92 -1.41 -2.46
N SER A 128 29.74 -0.40 -2.17
CA SER A 128 29.28 0.98 -2.10
C SER A 128 28.69 1.44 -3.43
N PHE A 129 27.74 2.37 -3.37
CA PHE A 129 27.23 3.04 -4.57
C PHE A 129 28.25 4.07 -5.07
N PRO A 130 28.43 4.27 -6.39
CA PRO A 130 29.31 5.31 -6.90
C PRO A 130 28.85 6.70 -6.45
N GLU A 131 29.79 7.52 -5.99
CA GLU A 131 29.49 8.89 -5.56
C GLU A 131 28.88 9.71 -6.72
N GLY A 132 27.82 10.46 -6.41
CA GLY A 132 27.06 11.23 -7.41
C GLY A 132 26.13 10.40 -8.30
N SER A 133 26.11 9.06 -8.18
CA SER A 133 25.09 8.23 -8.85
C SER A 133 23.69 8.56 -8.35
N LEU A 134 22.65 8.26 -9.14
CA LEU A 134 21.26 8.52 -8.74
C LEU A 134 20.86 7.79 -7.44
N VAL A 135 21.49 6.65 -7.13
CA VAL A 135 21.29 5.92 -5.86
C VAL A 135 21.94 6.67 -4.69
N ASP A 136 23.19 7.12 -4.85
CA ASP A 136 23.90 7.93 -3.86
C ASP A 136 23.17 9.26 -3.58
N GLN A 137 22.69 9.92 -4.63
CA GLN A 137 21.84 11.12 -4.54
C GLN A 137 20.52 10.85 -3.80
N PHE A 138 19.88 9.69 -4.00
CA PHE A 138 18.63 9.34 -3.29
C PHE A 138 18.86 9.05 -1.79
N LEU A 139 19.96 8.37 -1.46
CA LEU A 139 20.35 8.06 -0.08
C LEU A 139 20.80 9.31 0.70
N LYS A 140 21.50 10.25 0.04
CA LYS A 140 21.90 11.55 0.61
C LYS A 140 20.81 12.63 0.54
N GLY A 141 19.83 12.47 -0.35
CA GLY A 141 18.78 13.44 -0.66
C GLY A 141 17.70 13.56 0.40
N ASP A 142 16.91 14.62 0.30
CA ASP A 142 15.81 14.90 1.22
C ASP A 142 14.54 14.09 0.92
N ASN A 143 13.53 14.19 1.80
CA ASN A 143 12.27 13.49 1.59
C ASN A 143 11.52 13.98 0.34
N ASN A 144 11.67 15.23 -0.10
CA ASN A 144 11.02 15.72 -1.34
C ASN A 144 11.62 15.05 -2.58
N PHE A 145 12.94 14.91 -2.65
CA PHE A 145 13.61 14.13 -3.69
C PHE A 145 13.14 12.67 -3.68
N ARG A 146 13.15 12.02 -2.51
CA ARG A 146 12.73 10.61 -2.39
C ARG A 146 11.27 10.40 -2.82
N ILE A 147 10.36 11.27 -2.35
CA ILE A 147 8.93 11.27 -2.70
C ILE A 147 8.69 11.50 -4.20
N SER A 148 9.45 12.41 -4.81
CA SER A 148 9.26 12.78 -6.22
C SER A 148 9.93 11.82 -7.21
N ARG A 149 10.86 10.97 -6.76
CA ARG A 149 11.67 10.08 -7.62
C ARG A 149 11.43 8.58 -7.40
N LEU A 150 11.01 8.11 -6.22
CA LEU A 150 10.80 6.67 -6.01
C LEU A 150 9.61 6.15 -6.82
N LYS A 151 9.83 5.10 -7.61
CA LYS A 151 8.90 4.55 -8.59
C LYS A 151 8.72 3.04 -8.39
N MET A 152 7.54 2.54 -8.72
CA MET A 152 7.21 1.11 -8.71
C MET A 152 6.62 0.70 -10.07
N ILE A 153 6.89 -0.54 -10.48
CA ILE A 153 6.21 -1.23 -11.58
C ILE A 153 5.59 -2.51 -11.01
N ALA A 154 4.31 -2.76 -11.31
CA ALA A 154 3.53 -3.90 -10.85
C ALA A 154 2.94 -4.67 -12.04
N ASN A 155 3.21 -5.97 -12.12
CA ASN A 155 2.71 -6.85 -13.17
C ASN A 155 2.00 -8.08 -12.59
N ILE A 156 0.75 -8.29 -12.99
CA ILE A 156 -0.05 -9.46 -12.58
C ILE A 156 0.20 -10.59 -13.58
N VAL A 157 1.24 -11.38 -13.34
CA VAL A 157 1.66 -12.52 -14.15
C VAL A 157 0.53 -13.56 -14.21
N LYS A 158 0.06 -14.02 -13.06
CA LYS A 158 -1.05 -14.96 -12.89
C LYS A 158 -2.14 -14.30 -12.05
N GLY A 159 -3.40 -14.49 -12.44
CA GLY A 159 -4.54 -13.99 -11.68
C GLY A 159 -5.78 -13.72 -12.51
N PRO A 160 -6.95 -13.54 -11.86
CA PRO A 160 -8.21 -13.21 -12.53
C PRO A 160 -8.13 -11.90 -13.32
N TRP A 161 -8.84 -11.85 -14.46
CA TRP A 161 -8.84 -10.69 -15.37
C TRP A 161 -9.23 -9.38 -14.67
N ILE A 162 -10.13 -9.43 -13.67
CA ILE A 162 -10.58 -8.27 -12.90
C ILE A 162 -9.43 -7.65 -12.07
N VAL A 163 -8.52 -8.47 -11.53
CA VAL A 163 -7.32 -7.99 -10.84
C VAL A 163 -6.35 -7.40 -11.85
N LYS A 164 -6.14 -8.06 -12.99
CA LYS A 164 -5.27 -7.54 -14.07
C LYS A 164 -5.74 -6.18 -14.56
N LYS A 165 -7.05 -5.98 -14.77
CA LYS A 165 -7.63 -4.72 -15.23
C LYS A 165 -7.61 -3.63 -14.15
N ALA A 166 -7.88 -3.97 -12.89
CA ALA A 166 -7.79 -3.02 -11.77
C ALA A 166 -6.37 -2.51 -11.53
N VAL A 167 -5.35 -3.37 -11.73
CA VAL A 167 -3.94 -2.98 -11.61
C VAL A 167 -3.43 -2.25 -12.84
N GLY A 168 -3.90 -2.58 -14.05
CA GLY A 168 -3.33 -2.09 -15.31
C GLY A 168 -3.18 -0.56 -15.43
N GLU A 169 -4.19 0.21 -15.02
CA GLU A 169 -4.16 1.68 -15.05
C GLU A 169 -3.27 2.31 -13.95
N GLN A 170 -2.83 1.52 -12.98
CA GLN A 170 -1.96 1.93 -11.86
C GLN A 170 -0.68 1.08 -11.81
N ALA A 171 -0.36 0.38 -12.90
CA ALA A 171 0.73 -0.59 -12.97
C ALA A 171 2.13 0.05 -12.93
N ILE A 172 2.23 1.36 -13.12
CA ILE A 172 3.45 2.15 -12.91
C ILE A 172 3.07 3.40 -12.13
N CYS A 173 3.74 3.67 -11.01
CA CYS A 173 3.49 4.86 -10.20
C CYS A 173 4.77 5.43 -9.59
N ILE A 174 4.80 6.75 -9.36
CA ILE A 174 5.76 7.38 -8.46
C ILE A 174 5.21 7.23 -7.04
N ILE A 175 5.77 6.31 -6.25
CA ILE A 175 5.16 5.80 -5.02
C ILE A 175 4.86 6.95 -4.06
N GLY A 176 5.83 7.85 -3.81
CA GLY A 176 5.65 8.96 -2.87
C GLY A 176 4.61 10.00 -3.29
N ARG A 177 4.21 10.05 -4.58
CA ARG A 177 3.10 10.91 -5.05
C ARG A 177 1.75 10.21 -4.95
N ALA A 178 1.72 8.89 -5.00
CA ALA A 178 0.50 8.08 -4.93
C ALA A 178 0.17 7.59 -3.50
N LEU A 179 1.18 7.47 -2.63
CA LEU A 179 1.13 6.82 -1.33
C LEU A 179 2.06 7.51 -0.32
N SER A 180 1.64 7.55 0.93
CA SER A 180 2.48 7.98 2.05
C SER A 180 3.62 7.01 2.25
N CYS A 181 4.85 7.50 2.08
CA CYS A 181 6.08 6.74 2.27
C CYS A 181 6.84 7.30 3.48
N LYS A 182 7.17 6.45 4.46
CA LYS A 182 8.12 6.78 5.53
C LYS A 182 9.47 6.15 5.20
N TYR A 183 10.54 6.91 5.41
CA TYR A 183 11.92 6.50 5.14
C TYR A 183 12.68 6.44 6.46
N SER A 184 13.12 5.25 6.87
CA SER A 184 13.97 5.05 8.04
C SER A 184 15.32 4.52 7.60
N GLN A 185 16.40 5.18 7.99
CA GLN A 185 17.74 4.99 7.44
C GLN A 185 18.76 4.92 8.58
N GLY A 186 19.65 3.93 8.49
CA GLY A 186 20.82 3.80 9.37
C GLY A 186 22.09 3.65 8.54
N ASP A 187 23.22 3.42 9.21
CA ASP A 187 24.56 3.45 8.59
C ASP A 187 24.70 2.50 7.40
N ASN A 188 24.10 1.31 7.48
CA ASN A 188 24.14 0.27 6.45
C ASN A 188 22.76 -0.10 5.86
N PHE A 189 21.71 0.71 6.07
CA PHE A 189 20.40 0.36 5.50
C PHE A 189 19.47 1.55 5.24
N ILE A 190 18.50 1.32 4.35
CA ILE A 190 17.27 2.12 4.23
C ILE A 190 16.04 1.21 4.16
N GLU A 191 14.98 1.62 4.85
CA GLU A 191 13.67 1.00 4.84
C GLU A 191 12.64 2.00 4.33
N VAL A 192 11.82 1.57 3.38
CA VAL A 192 10.70 2.34 2.84
C VAL A 192 9.39 1.68 3.28
N ASP A 193 8.74 2.31 4.24
CA ASP A 193 7.41 1.99 4.74
C ASP A 193 6.36 2.60 3.80
N ILE A 194 5.64 1.76 3.05
CA ILE A 194 4.67 2.17 2.03
C ILE A 194 3.25 1.89 2.55
N ASP A 195 2.52 2.95 2.91
CA ASP A 195 1.16 2.82 3.47
C ASP A 195 0.08 2.79 2.38
N ILE A 196 -0.29 1.57 1.94
CA ILE A 196 -1.33 1.35 0.92
C ILE A 196 -2.67 2.02 1.28
N ALA A 197 -3.00 2.14 2.56
CA ALA A 197 -4.26 2.74 3.00
C ALA A 197 -4.32 4.27 2.88
N SER A 198 -3.20 4.94 2.56
CA SER A 198 -3.19 6.40 2.37
C SER A 198 -3.86 6.84 1.05
N SER A 199 -4.14 5.91 0.13
CA SER A 199 -4.83 6.18 -1.13
C SER A 199 -6.04 5.26 -1.27
N MET A 200 -7.23 5.85 -1.45
CA MET A 200 -8.47 5.10 -1.62
C MET A 200 -8.42 4.16 -2.84
N VAL A 201 -7.75 4.58 -3.92
CA VAL A 201 -7.61 3.82 -5.15
C VAL A 201 -6.68 2.62 -4.95
N ALA A 202 -5.47 2.85 -4.42
CA ALA A 202 -4.51 1.77 -4.15
C ALA A 202 -5.07 0.78 -3.12
N ASN A 203 -5.71 1.28 -2.06
CA ASN A 203 -6.33 0.45 -1.04
C ASN A 203 -7.43 -0.46 -1.60
N ALA A 204 -8.27 0.05 -2.52
CA ALA A 204 -9.30 -0.74 -3.20
C ALA A 204 -8.70 -1.80 -4.13
N ILE A 205 -7.69 -1.45 -4.92
CA ILE A 205 -6.99 -2.38 -5.84
C ILE A 205 -6.30 -3.49 -5.04
N VAL A 206 -5.59 -3.15 -3.96
CA VAL A 206 -4.88 -4.14 -3.12
C VAL A 206 -5.85 -5.00 -2.33
N HIS A 207 -6.97 -4.48 -1.82
CA HIS A 207 -7.99 -5.33 -1.18
C HIS A 207 -8.69 -6.28 -2.17
N LEU A 208 -8.94 -5.84 -3.41
CA LEU A 208 -9.41 -6.70 -4.49
C LEU A 208 -8.39 -7.82 -4.79
N ALA A 209 -7.10 -7.47 -4.93
CA ALA A 209 -6.03 -8.44 -5.15
C ALA A 209 -5.87 -9.41 -3.96
N PHE A 210 -5.97 -8.92 -2.72
CA PHE A 210 -5.90 -9.72 -1.50
C PHE A 210 -6.99 -10.79 -1.45
N GLY A 211 -8.20 -10.48 -1.95
CA GLY A 211 -9.29 -11.46 -2.11
C GLY A 211 -8.97 -12.65 -3.03
N TYR A 212 -7.93 -12.56 -3.86
CA TYR A 212 -7.48 -13.61 -4.77
C TYR A 212 -6.04 -14.08 -4.50
N ILE A 213 -5.38 -13.61 -3.44
CA ILE A 213 -3.92 -13.70 -3.24
C ILE A 213 -3.35 -15.13 -3.31
N THR A 214 -4.12 -16.14 -2.89
CA THR A 214 -3.80 -17.58 -3.01
C THR A 214 -3.80 -18.12 -4.45
N THR A 215 -4.11 -17.28 -5.44
CA THR A 215 -4.14 -17.62 -6.88
C THR A 215 -3.44 -16.57 -7.76
N LEU A 216 -2.86 -15.53 -7.14
CA LEU A 216 -2.12 -14.49 -7.84
C LEU A 216 -0.63 -14.83 -7.91
N THR A 217 0.00 -14.49 -9.04
CA THR A 217 1.45 -14.27 -9.11
C THR A 217 1.67 -12.83 -9.53
N VAL A 218 2.39 -12.08 -8.70
CA VAL A 218 2.62 -10.65 -8.87
C VAL A 218 4.11 -10.38 -8.87
N ASP A 219 4.57 -9.67 -9.90
CA ASP A 219 5.93 -9.13 -10.00
C ASP A 219 5.91 -7.66 -9.62
N LEU A 220 6.81 -7.25 -8.73
CA LEU A 220 6.97 -5.87 -8.27
C LEU A 220 8.44 -5.46 -8.39
N ALA A 221 8.70 -4.41 -9.16
CA ALA A 221 10.02 -3.79 -9.28
C ALA A 221 10.01 -2.39 -8.69
N PHE A 222 11.06 -2.06 -7.94
CA PHE A 222 11.32 -0.72 -7.41
C PHE A 222 12.47 -0.07 -8.17
N LEU A 223 12.35 1.21 -8.47
CA LEU A 223 13.37 1.97 -9.19
C LEU A 223 13.32 3.45 -8.81
N ILE A 224 14.40 4.17 -9.09
CA ILE A 224 14.43 5.63 -8.99
C ILE A 224 14.16 6.14 -10.40
N GLU A 225 13.11 6.93 -10.59
CA GLU A 225 12.79 7.52 -11.89
C GLU A 225 13.96 8.38 -12.39
N SER A 226 14.42 8.18 -13.62
CA SER A 226 15.39 9.07 -14.28
C SER A 226 14.66 10.25 -14.93
N GLN A 227 15.09 11.48 -14.65
CA GLN A 227 14.48 12.74 -15.09
C GLN A 227 15.43 13.63 -15.91
N THR A 228 16.74 13.35 -15.96
CA THR A 228 17.71 14.00 -16.86
C THR A 228 18.51 12.98 -17.69
N GLU A 229 19.10 13.43 -18.81
CA GLU A 229 19.88 12.56 -19.71
C GLU A 229 21.08 11.90 -19.01
N SER A 230 21.71 12.58 -18.06
CA SER A 230 22.81 12.05 -17.24
C SER A 230 22.40 10.92 -16.28
N GLU A 231 21.10 10.65 -16.14
CA GLU A 231 20.53 9.60 -15.30
C GLU A 231 20.02 8.41 -16.14
N LEU A 232 20.23 8.40 -17.46
CA LEU A 232 19.82 7.33 -18.36
C LEU A 232 20.98 6.37 -18.71
N PRO A 233 20.68 5.09 -19.04
CA PRO A 233 19.37 4.45 -18.99
C PRO A 233 18.88 4.25 -17.55
N GLU A 234 17.56 4.34 -17.37
CA GLU A 234 16.90 4.10 -16.08
C GLU A 234 17.07 2.63 -15.67
N ARG A 235 17.46 2.36 -14.42
CA ARG A 235 17.70 0.99 -13.90
C ARG A 235 16.83 0.66 -12.69
N ILE A 236 16.48 -0.62 -12.58
CA ILE A 236 15.75 -1.15 -11.43
C ILE A 236 16.68 -1.32 -10.23
N LEU A 237 16.24 -0.86 -9.05
CA LEU A 237 16.92 -1.11 -7.78
C LEU A 237 16.88 -2.61 -7.48
N GLY A 238 15.68 -3.18 -7.42
CA GLY A 238 15.45 -4.61 -7.27
C GLY A 238 14.00 -4.96 -7.56
N ALA A 239 13.74 -6.23 -7.87
CA ALA A 239 12.39 -6.75 -8.08
C ALA A 239 12.19 -8.11 -7.40
N PHE A 240 10.95 -8.36 -6.99
CA PHE A 240 10.52 -9.63 -6.40
C PHE A 240 9.20 -10.09 -7.02
N ARG A 241 9.05 -11.41 -7.08
CA ARG A 241 7.83 -12.13 -7.44
C ARG A 241 7.27 -12.73 -6.17
N PHE A 242 5.96 -12.64 -5.95
CA PHE A 242 5.28 -13.53 -5.00
C PHE A 242 4.18 -14.32 -5.71
N SER A 243 4.04 -15.60 -5.37
CA SER A 243 3.00 -16.48 -5.89
C SER A 243 2.17 -17.07 -4.76
N GLU A 244 0.85 -16.99 -4.91
CA GLU A 244 -0.13 -17.82 -4.20
C GLU A 244 -0.01 -17.76 -2.67
N LEU A 245 0.40 -16.59 -2.14
CA LEU A 245 0.65 -16.41 -0.70
C LEU A 245 -0.62 -16.70 0.09
N ASN A 246 -0.50 -17.57 1.09
CA ASN A 246 -1.59 -17.86 2.01
C ASN A 246 -1.66 -16.80 3.14
N PRO A 247 -2.78 -16.08 3.36
CA PRO A 247 -2.92 -15.19 4.51
C PRO A 247 -2.75 -15.87 5.88
N ALA A 248 -2.90 -17.20 5.94
CA ALA A 248 -2.64 -18.00 7.14
C ALA A 248 -1.16 -18.38 7.35
N SER A 249 -0.28 -18.24 6.34
CA SER A 249 1.17 -18.43 6.52
C SER A 249 1.89 -17.16 6.98
N ALA A 250 1.21 -16.00 6.96
CA ALA A 250 1.75 -14.74 7.48
C ALA A 250 2.16 -14.89 8.95
N ARG A 251 3.45 -14.76 9.24
CA ARG A 251 3.96 -14.93 10.61
C ARG A 251 3.42 -13.81 11.51
N PRO A 252 2.81 -14.12 12.67
CA PRO A 252 2.44 -13.09 13.63
C PRO A 252 3.71 -12.48 14.21
N ILE A 253 3.86 -11.15 14.14
CA ILE A 253 4.86 -10.46 14.94
C ILE A 253 4.29 -10.25 16.34
N GLU A 254 4.91 -10.92 17.32
CA GLU A 254 4.71 -10.62 18.73
C GLU A 254 5.35 -9.26 19.02
N MET A 255 4.51 -8.24 19.17
CA MET A 255 4.92 -6.89 19.59
C MET A 255 5.44 -6.96 21.03
N LEU A 256 6.75 -7.18 21.18
CA LEU A 256 7.44 -7.01 22.45
C LEU A 256 7.19 -5.58 22.94
N SER A 257 6.47 -5.47 24.07
CA SER A 257 6.22 -4.20 24.74
C SER A 257 7.52 -3.69 25.34
N TYR A 258 8.32 -2.98 24.54
CA TYR A 258 9.47 -2.24 25.01
C TYR A 258 8.97 -1.18 26.00
N GLY A 259 9.36 -1.38 27.25
CA GLY A 259 8.56 -0.93 28.39
C GLY A 259 8.39 0.58 28.48
N SER A 260 7.13 1.01 28.60
CA SER A 260 6.81 2.22 29.36
C SER A 260 7.40 2.06 30.77
N LEU A 261 8.43 2.85 31.09
CA LEU A 261 8.92 3.02 32.46
C LEU A 261 7.92 3.87 33.25
N GLY A 262 6.74 3.31 33.52
CA GLY A 262 5.65 4.00 34.17
C GLY A 262 4.44 3.10 34.44
N MET A 263 4.22 2.82 35.72
CA MET A 263 3.04 2.20 36.35
C MET A 263 2.69 0.75 35.93
N GLN A 264 2.61 -0.14 36.93
CA GLN A 264 1.92 -1.43 36.76
C GLN A 264 0.40 -1.22 36.70
N SER A 265 -0.29 -1.88 35.78
CA SER A 265 -1.66 -2.35 36.01
C SER A 265 -1.84 -3.74 35.40
N SER A 266 -2.16 -4.71 36.26
CA SER A 266 -2.31 -6.11 35.89
C SER A 266 -3.77 -6.45 35.61
N LEU A 267 -4.18 -6.49 34.33
CA LEU A 267 -5.49 -7.02 33.94
C LEU A 267 -5.35 -8.13 32.90
N SER A 268 -5.59 -9.36 33.34
CA SER A 268 -5.54 -10.56 32.51
C SER A 268 -6.80 -10.67 31.65
N MET A 269 -6.68 -10.51 30.33
CA MET A 269 -7.80 -10.72 29.39
C MET A 269 -8.08 -12.22 29.14
N ARG A 270 -8.52 -12.92 30.19
CA ARG A 270 -9.13 -14.26 30.14
C ARG A 270 -10.61 -14.23 30.55
N LEU A 271 -11.35 -13.22 30.08
CA LEU A 271 -12.76 -13.01 30.45
C LEU A 271 -13.62 -12.48 29.29
N TRP A 272 -13.75 -13.28 28.22
CA TRP A 272 -14.82 -13.13 27.24
C TRP A 272 -15.45 -14.47 26.83
N LYS A 273 -16.21 -15.06 27.77
CA LYS A 273 -17.21 -16.10 27.46
C LYS A 273 -18.48 -15.86 28.27
N SER A 274 -19.59 -15.67 27.55
CA SER A 274 -20.97 -15.89 28.01
C SER A 274 -21.44 -15.21 29.32
N ILE A 275 -21.99 -14.00 29.21
CA ILE A 275 -23.02 -13.51 30.15
C ILE A 275 -24.20 -12.96 29.33
N GLY A 276 -25.42 -13.31 29.74
CA GLY A 276 -26.67 -13.08 29.01
C GLY A 276 -27.46 -14.39 28.86
N SER A 277 -28.37 -14.74 29.77
CA SER A 277 -28.93 -13.99 30.90
C SER A 277 -29.09 -14.88 32.14
N PHE A 278 -29.26 -14.30 33.34
CA PHE A 278 -29.42 -15.03 34.60
C PHE A 278 -30.72 -14.64 35.34
N ILE A 279 -31.70 -15.57 35.31
CA ILE A 279 -32.61 -16.05 36.39
C ILE A 279 -33.35 -14.99 37.26
N LEU A 280 -34.68 -15.02 37.40
CA LEU A 280 -35.48 -15.68 38.47
C LEU A 280 -37.00 -15.45 38.19
N PRO A 281 -37.96 -16.18 38.83
CA PRO A 281 -37.99 -17.62 39.17
C PRO A 281 -39.39 -18.27 38.92
N GLY A 282 -39.53 -19.56 39.30
CA GLY A 282 -40.82 -20.19 39.67
C GLY A 282 -40.67 -20.86 41.05
N THR A 283 -41.71 -21.36 41.76
CA THR A 283 -43.13 -21.57 41.43
C THR A 283 -43.97 -21.63 42.73
N GLN A 284 -45.25 -21.21 42.68
CA GLN A 284 -46.40 -21.44 43.60
C GLN A 284 -46.21 -21.71 45.12
N GLU A 285 -47.03 -21.03 45.94
CA GLU A 285 -48.10 -21.72 46.70
C GLU A 285 -49.29 -20.78 47.05
N ASN A 286 -50.32 -21.28 47.75
CA ASN A 286 -51.69 -20.71 47.77
C ASN A 286 -51.90 -19.54 48.79
N SER A 287 -52.77 -18.55 48.54
CA SER A 287 -54.22 -18.66 48.86
C SER A 287 -55.05 -17.39 48.56
N SER A 288 -56.37 -17.59 48.51
CA SER A 288 -57.53 -16.66 48.38
C SER A 288 -57.42 -15.16 48.73
N GLY A 289 -58.08 -14.31 47.93
CA GLY A 289 -58.52 -12.96 48.35
C GLY A 289 -59.18 -12.12 47.23
N SER A 290 -60.50 -11.93 47.28
CA SER A 290 -61.25 -11.10 46.31
C SER A 290 -61.37 -9.64 46.78
N GLY A 291 -61.31 -8.67 45.87
CA GLY A 291 -61.59 -7.25 46.18
C GLY A 291 -61.74 -6.36 44.95
N SER A 292 -62.84 -5.63 44.87
CA SER A 292 -63.09 -4.56 43.88
C SER A 292 -63.23 -3.23 44.60
N GLY A 293 -62.79 -2.12 43.99
CA GLY A 293 -62.93 -0.78 44.56
C GLY A 293 -62.35 0.32 43.68
N SER A 294 -63.04 1.45 43.63
CA SER A 294 -62.65 2.67 42.90
C SER A 294 -63.02 3.92 43.72
N LEU A 295 -62.73 5.12 43.18
CA LEU A 295 -63.18 6.47 43.61
C LEU A 295 -62.32 7.27 44.63
N HIS A 296 -61.60 8.26 44.08
CA HIS A 296 -61.76 9.72 44.30
C HIS A 296 -61.40 10.47 45.64
N THR A 297 -60.70 11.60 45.43
CA THR A 297 -60.90 13.00 45.97
C THR A 297 -60.31 13.56 47.29
N ASN A 298 -59.47 14.60 47.09
CA ASN A 298 -59.51 16.00 47.63
C ASN A 298 -59.01 16.42 49.04
N GLY A 299 -58.49 17.68 49.09
CA GLY A 299 -58.09 18.49 50.27
C GLY A 299 -56.56 18.74 50.33
N ILE A 300 -55.91 19.89 50.04
CA ILE A 300 -56.20 21.36 49.98
C ILE A 300 -55.95 22.11 51.32
N ILE A 301 -55.50 23.38 51.23
CA ILE A 301 -55.04 24.35 52.27
C ILE A 301 -53.52 24.21 52.55
N ASP A 302 -52.61 25.10 52.13
CA ASP A 302 -52.48 26.59 52.09
C ASP A 302 -52.01 27.20 53.44
N ASP A 303 -51.22 28.28 53.55
CA ASP A 303 -50.62 29.23 52.56
C ASP A 303 -49.06 29.36 52.81
N GLN A 304 -48.31 30.43 53.13
CA GLN A 304 -48.55 31.88 53.31
C GLN A 304 -47.27 32.78 53.12
N THR A 305 -47.05 33.28 51.89
CA THR A 305 -46.52 34.66 51.58
C THR A 305 -45.06 35.08 51.95
N LYS A 306 -44.37 36.09 51.37
CA LYS A 306 -44.61 37.02 50.21
C LYS A 306 -43.32 37.74 49.71
N GLU A 307 -43.26 37.99 48.39
CA GLU A 307 -42.94 39.26 47.62
C GLU A 307 -41.66 40.09 47.88
N ASP A 308 -41.12 40.93 46.97
CA ASP A 308 -41.55 41.53 45.65
C ASP A 308 -40.24 41.92 44.86
N LYS A 309 -40.10 42.34 43.58
CA LYS A 309 -40.88 42.52 42.31
C LYS A 309 -39.87 42.86 41.16
N GLU A 310 -40.11 43.06 39.85
CA GLU A 310 -41.18 42.87 38.83
C GLU A 310 -40.41 42.47 37.50
N SER A 311 -40.58 42.81 36.20
CA SER A 311 -41.51 43.40 35.17
C SER A 311 -40.78 43.19 33.80
N SER A 312 -41.27 43.34 32.55
CA SER A 312 -42.54 43.37 31.77
C SER A 312 -42.12 43.09 30.29
N SER A 313 -42.85 42.54 29.29
CA SER A 313 -44.25 42.64 28.79
C SER A 313 -44.63 44.05 28.26
N ASP A 314 -45.43 44.30 27.20
CA ASP A 314 -46.11 43.50 26.13
C ASP A 314 -46.43 44.46 24.92
N SER A 315 -47.08 44.23 23.76
CA SER A 315 -47.94 43.18 23.12
C SER A 315 -47.82 43.30 21.55
N GLY A 316 -48.74 43.01 20.59
CA GLY A 316 -50.19 42.68 20.63
C GLY A 316 -50.98 42.43 19.31
N SER A 317 -50.45 42.66 18.08
CA SER A 317 -51.06 42.32 16.74
C SER A 317 -52.20 43.21 16.15
N SER A 318 -52.24 43.37 14.80
CA SER A 318 -53.45 43.49 13.93
C SER A 318 -53.11 43.56 12.41
N HIS A 319 -54.09 43.30 11.53
CA HIS A 319 -53.97 43.23 10.05
C HIS A 319 -54.27 44.56 9.30
N VAL A 320 -53.92 44.66 7.98
CA VAL A 320 -54.86 44.95 6.85
C VAL A 320 -54.17 45.09 5.46
N ASN A 321 -54.80 44.52 4.41
CA ASN A 321 -54.82 44.77 2.94
C ASN A 321 -53.58 45.04 2.03
N GLU A 322 -53.47 44.16 0.98
CA GLU A 322 -53.77 44.46 -0.46
C GLU A 322 -52.69 44.89 -1.49
N LYS A 323 -52.67 44.15 -2.63
CA LYS A 323 -52.17 44.46 -4.00
C LYS A 323 -50.66 44.69 -4.24
N SER A 324 -50.13 44.61 -5.47
CA SER A 324 -50.35 43.69 -6.63
C SER A 324 -49.48 44.09 -7.84
N LYS A 325 -49.15 43.14 -8.73
CA LYS A 325 -48.86 43.34 -10.17
C LYS A 325 -47.51 44.03 -10.52
N GLU A 326 -46.75 43.59 -11.55
CA GLU A 326 -46.90 43.77 -13.03
C GLU A 326 -46.50 45.22 -13.44
N GLU A 327 -45.66 45.51 -14.45
CA GLU A 327 -44.97 44.70 -15.47
C GLU A 327 -43.83 45.47 -16.20
N THR A 328 -42.94 44.76 -16.91
CA THR A 328 -42.16 45.18 -18.11
C THR A 328 -41.09 46.32 -18.12
N SER A 329 -40.07 46.07 -18.96
CA SER A 329 -39.35 47.02 -19.85
C SER A 329 -38.18 47.91 -19.36
N LYS A 330 -36.96 47.54 -19.85
CA LYS A 330 -35.98 48.35 -20.64
C LYS A 330 -35.66 49.81 -20.24
N CYS A 331 -34.40 50.28 -20.25
CA CYS A 331 -33.13 49.71 -20.76
C CYS A 331 -31.90 50.48 -20.21
N THR A 332 -30.74 49.78 -20.08
CA THR A 332 -29.37 50.34 -19.83
C THR A 332 -29.18 51.06 -18.47
N GLN A 333 -28.01 51.07 -17.81
CA GLN A 333 -26.64 50.66 -18.18
C GLN A 333 -25.85 50.22 -16.90
N GLU A 334 -24.76 49.45 -17.05
CA GLU A 334 -23.61 49.26 -16.10
C GLU A 334 -23.88 49.25 -14.57
N ASN A 335 -23.75 48.12 -13.84
CA ASN A 335 -22.46 47.59 -13.37
C ASN A 335 -22.56 46.27 -12.53
N SER A 336 -21.41 45.57 -12.42
CA SER A 336 -20.96 44.66 -11.33
C SER A 336 -21.83 43.48 -10.83
N SER A 337 -21.21 42.27 -10.81
CA SER A 337 -21.60 41.03 -10.09
C SER A 337 -22.93 40.37 -10.53
N ASP A 338 -23.16 39.05 -10.42
CA ASP A 338 -22.42 37.97 -9.74
C ASP A 338 -22.56 36.60 -10.48
N SER A 339 -21.79 35.60 -10.03
CA SER A 339 -21.98 34.14 -10.22
C SER A 339 -21.71 33.53 -11.61
N GLY A 340 -21.16 32.30 -11.65
CA GLY A 340 -21.03 31.54 -12.91
C GLY A 340 -19.98 30.41 -12.98
N SER A 341 -20.25 29.26 -12.34
CA SER A 341 -19.80 27.91 -12.74
C SER A 341 -18.31 27.59 -13.00
N LEU A 342 -17.74 26.76 -12.11
CA LEU A 342 -16.95 25.55 -12.39
C LEU A 342 -16.09 25.50 -13.69
N HIS A 343 -14.76 25.56 -13.54
CA HIS A 343 -13.84 24.74 -14.34
C HIS A 343 -12.50 24.52 -13.63
N ALA A 344 -12.43 23.47 -12.80
CA ALA A 344 -11.15 22.95 -12.32
C ALA A 344 -10.47 22.19 -13.47
N LYS A 345 -9.41 22.75 -14.06
CA LYS A 345 -8.58 22.04 -15.03
C LYS A 345 -7.70 21.03 -14.31
N GLY A 346 -8.19 19.78 -14.22
CA GLY A 346 -7.30 18.64 -14.04
C GLY A 346 -6.40 18.52 -15.27
N ILE A 347 -5.08 18.53 -15.07
CA ILE A 347 -4.13 18.09 -16.09
C ILE A 347 -4.15 16.57 -16.03
N ILE A 348 -4.57 15.94 -17.13
CA ILE A 348 -4.54 14.49 -17.32
C ILE A 348 -3.43 14.24 -18.34
N ASP A 349 -2.35 13.57 -17.91
CA ASP A 349 -1.30 13.10 -18.80
C ASP A 349 -1.81 11.82 -19.51
N ASP A 350 -2.03 11.91 -20.82
CA ASP A 350 -2.62 10.84 -21.63
C ASP A 350 -1.55 9.83 -22.12
N GLU A 351 -1.03 9.00 -21.21
CA GLU A 351 -0.22 7.81 -21.55
C GLU A 351 -0.98 6.51 -21.19
N THR A 352 -1.91 6.01 -22.04
CA THR A 352 -2.26 4.56 -22.16
C THR A 352 -3.24 4.21 -23.30
N LYS A 353 -2.77 4.23 -24.56
CA LYS A 353 -3.36 3.46 -25.68
C LYS A 353 -2.26 2.94 -26.61
N GLU A 354 -2.61 1.90 -27.38
CA GLU A 354 -1.73 1.10 -28.25
C GLU A 354 -0.66 0.31 -27.42
N ASP A 355 -0.33 -0.95 -27.72
CA ASP A 355 -0.66 -1.79 -28.88
C ASP A 355 -1.54 -3.02 -28.54
N THR A 356 -2.50 -3.34 -29.40
CA THR A 356 -3.03 -4.71 -29.59
C THR A 356 -3.50 -4.88 -31.04
N GLU A 357 -2.58 -5.14 -31.97
CA GLU A 357 -2.92 -5.58 -33.32
C GLU A 357 -2.50 -7.02 -33.58
N SER A 358 -3.28 -7.71 -34.42
CA SER A 358 -3.20 -9.14 -34.67
C SER A 358 -2.33 -9.46 -35.88
N SER A 359 -1.38 -10.39 -35.73
CA SER A 359 -0.67 -10.97 -36.86
C SER A 359 -1.54 -11.99 -37.60
N SER A 360 -2.07 -11.59 -38.76
CA SER A 360 -2.67 -12.50 -39.73
C SER A 360 -2.25 -12.13 -41.16
N ASP A 361 -1.33 -12.89 -41.74
CA ASP A 361 -1.32 -13.08 -43.19
C ASP A 361 -0.83 -14.48 -43.57
N SER A 362 -1.15 -14.82 -44.81
CA SER A 362 -1.04 -16.08 -45.51
C SER A 362 0.40 -16.53 -45.81
N GLY A 363 0.58 -17.84 -45.85
CA GLY A 363 1.75 -18.46 -46.48
C GLY A 363 1.45 -18.87 -47.91
N SER A 364 2.40 -18.68 -48.84
CA SER A 364 2.29 -19.23 -50.20
C SER A 364 3.64 -19.65 -50.82
N SER A 365 3.56 -20.75 -51.57
CA SER A 365 4.45 -21.19 -52.66
C SER A 365 5.99 -21.04 -52.55
N ARG A 366 6.62 -22.21 -52.33
CA ARG A 366 7.97 -22.61 -52.78
C ARG A 366 8.47 -21.94 -54.07
N VAL A 367 9.78 -21.67 -54.12
CA VAL A 367 10.62 -21.87 -55.31
C VAL A 367 11.91 -22.60 -54.88
N ASN A 368 12.33 -23.62 -55.62
CA ASN A 368 13.65 -24.25 -55.51
C ASN A 368 14.55 -23.72 -56.61
N GLU A 369 15.84 -23.44 -56.35
CA GLU A 369 16.85 -23.85 -57.34
C GLU A 369 18.26 -24.18 -56.79
N LYS A 370 18.71 -25.36 -57.20
CA LYS A 370 20.08 -25.86 -57.44
C LYS A 370 21.25 -25.43 -56.54
N SER A 371 21.77 -26.45 -55.86
CA SER A 371 23.17 -26.57 -55.49
C SER A 371 24.14 -26.50 -56.69
N LYS A 372 25.38 -26.08 -56.39
CA LYS A 372 26.59 -26.62 -57.00
C LYS A 372 27.53 -27.08 -55.88
N ALA A 373 28.14 -28.24 -56.05
CA ALA A 373 29.18 -28.76 -55.18
C ALA A 373 30.31 -29.28 -56.07
N ASP A 374 31.53 -28.80 -55.83
CA ASP A 374 32.71 -29.29 -56.54
C ASP A 374 33.16 -30.64 -55.96
N THR A 375 33.50 -31.58 -56.84
CA THR A 375 33.89 -32.95 -56.47
C THR A 375 35.41 -33.09 -56.54
N ILE A 376 35.99 -33.76 -55.54
CA ILE A 376 37.41 -34.11 -55.51
C ILE A 376 37.58 -35.59 -55.87
N LYS A 377 38.41 -35.84 -56.89
CA LYS A 377 38.78 -37.13 -57.52
C LYS A 377 37.73 -37.74 -58.45
#